data_AF-Q333A2-F1
#
_entry.id   AF-Q333A2-F1
#
_cell.length_a   1.000
_cell.length_b   1.000
_cell.length_c   1.000
_cell.angle_alpha   90.00
_cell.angle_beta   90.00
_cell.angle_gamma   90.00
#
_symmetry.space_group_name_H-M   'P 1'
#
loop_
_entity.id
_entity.type
_entity.pdbx_description
1 polymer ?
#
loop_
_entity_poly.entity_id
_entity_poly.type
_entity_poly.pdbx_seq_one_letter_code
_entity_poly.pdbx_strand_id
1 'polypeptide(L)'
;VQDDTKTLIRTIIARINDISQPGVCSRPRVAGLDFIPGPQSVRTLSGMNQMLAIYQQILTSLHSRSVVQIANDLANLRDLLHLLASAKSCPLPRARGLENIKSLRDVLKASVHSTEVVALSRLRAALQGMLRQLDRNPGC
;
A
#
# COMPACT_ATOMS: atom_id res chain seq x y z
N VAL A 1 5.33 -16.32 10.63
CA VAL A 1 4.39 -15.64 9.71
C VAL A 1 3.97 -14.27 10.21
N GLN A 2 3.21 -14.13 11.31
CA GLN A 2 2.74 -12.80 11.75
C GLN A 2 3.89 -11.84 12.09
N ASP A 3 4.94 -12.30 12.76
CA ASP A 3 6.12 -11.47 13.05
C ASP A 3 6.87 -11.10 11.78
N ASP A 4 7.01 -12.02 10.82
CA ASP A 4 7.60 -11.74 9.50
C ASP A 4 6.77 -10.68 8.76
N THR A 5 5.44 -10.77 8.80
CA THR A 5 4.52 -9.75 8.25
C THR A 5 4.79 -8.39 8.88
N LYS A 6 4.89 -8.31 10.21
CA LYS A 6 5.16 -7.04 10.91
C LYS A 6 6.55 -6.49 10.59
N THR A 7 7.56 -7.35 10.52
CA THR A 7 8.94 -6.97 10.17
C THR A 7 9.02 -6.41 8.75
N LEU A 8 8.37 -7.06 7.79
CA LEU A 8 8.31 -6.54 6.42
C LEU A 8 7.57 -5.21 6.35
N ILE A 9 6.44 -5.05 7.06
CA ILE A 9 5.74 -3.76 7.11
C ILE A 9 6.65 -2.65 7.65
N ARG A 10 7.39 -2.89 8.74
CA ARG A 10 8.34 -1.91 9.29
C ARG A 10 9.46 -1.56 8.30
N THR A 11 9.96 -2.56 7.58
CA THR A 11 10.99 -2.38 6.53
C THR A 11 10.48 -1.48 5.41
N ILE A 12 9.25 -1.70 4.94
CA ILE A 12 8.63 -0.88 3.90
C ILE A 12 8.42 0.56 4.40
N ILE A 13 7.94 0.74 5.64
CA ILE A 13 7.77 2.07 6.23
C ILE A 13 9.11 2.83 6.30
N ALA A 14 10.19 2.16 6.71
CA ALA A 14 11.52 2.75 6.75
C ALA A 14 11.95 3.19 5.34
N ARG A 15 11.82 2.31 4.34
CA ARG A 15 12.15 2.63 2.93
C ARG A 15 11.35 3.82 2.40
N ILE A 16 10.06 3.93 2.74
CA ILE A 16 9.24 5.10 2.36
C ILE A 16 9.77 6.38 3.01
N ASN A 17 10.13 6.34 4.28
CA ASN A 17 10.67 7.51 4.97
C ASN A 17 12.01 7.96 4.38
N ASP A 18 12.88 7.03 3.96
CA ASP A 18 14.16 7.34 3.32
C ASP A 18 13.98 8.06 1.97
N ILE A 19 12.93 7.71 1.22
CA ILE A 19 12.56 8.39 -0.04
C ILE A 19 11.96 9.77 0.23
N SER A 20 11.28 9.95 1.36
CA SER A 20 10.43 11.12 1.65
C SER A 20 11.13 12.21 2.49
N GLN A 21 12.46 12.39 2.38
CA GLN A 21 13.27 13.28 3.25
C GLN A 21 12.61 14.64 3.61
N PRO A 22 12.86 15.17 4.84
CA PRO A 22 12.12 16.28 5.42
C PRO A 22 12.49 17.60 4.75
N GLY A 23 11.61 18.12 3.89
CA GLY A 23 11.82 19.43 3.28
C GLY A 23 10.67 19.96 2.43
N VAL A 24 9.76 19.11 1.97
CA VAL A 24 8.64 19.55 1.13
C VAL A 24 7.34 18.99 1.68
N CYS A 25 6.84 19.63 2.75
CA CYS A 25 5.47 19.49 3.20
C CYS A 25 4.55 20.31 2.29
N SER A 26 4.48 19.98 1.01
CA SER A 26 3.33 20.38 0.20
C SER A 26 2.25 19.38 0.56
N ARG A 27 1.21 19.78 1.32
CA ARG A 27 -0.06 19.04 1.31
C ARG A 27 -0.59 19.15 -0.12
N PRO A 28 -0.46 18.15 -1.00
CA PRO A 28 -0.95 18.29 -2.35
C PRO A 28 -2.46 18.09 -2.21
N ARG A 29 -3.23 19.19 -2.20
CA ARG A 29 -4.66 19.13 -2.51
C ARG A 29 -4.77 18.87 -4.02
N VAL A 30 -4.40 17.66 -4.43
CA VAL A 30 -4.53 17.22 -5.81
C VAL A 30 -5.88 16.54 -5.92
N ALA A 31 -6.80 17.20 -6.63
CA ALA A 31 -8.08 16.62 -7.00
C ALA A 31 -7.86 15.41 -7.93
N GLY A 32 -8.73 14.40 -7.85
CA GLY A 32 -8.66 13.21 -8.71
C GLY A 32 -7.84 12.03 -8.15
N LEU A 33 -7.34 12.11 -6.90
CA LEU A 33 -6.64 11.01 -6.21
C LEU A 33 -7.55 10.22 -5.25
N ASP A 34 -8.86 10.28 -5.46
CA ASP A 34 -9.86 9.60 -4.60
C ASP A 34 -9.80 8.08 -4.71
N PHE A 35 -9.20 7.58 -5.80
CA PHE A 35 -8.96 6.16 -6.01
C PHE A 35 -7.84 5.58 -5.13
N ILE A 36 -6.97 6.42 -4.53
CA ILE A 36 -5.88 5.93 -3.66
C ILE A 36 -6.46 5.56 -2.29
N PRO A 37 -6.44 4.28 -1.89
CA PRO A 37 -7.10 3.81 -0.67
C PRO A 37 -6.55 4.47 0.59
N GLY A 38 -7.46 4.90 1.47
CA GLY A 38 -7.11 5.45 2.78
C GLY A 38 -6.87 4.37 3.85
N PRO A 39 -6.47 4.78 5.07
CA PRO A 39 -6.20 3.86 6.18
C PRO A 39 -7.42 3.03 6.63
N GLN A 40 -8.64 3.45 6.29
CA GLN A 40 -9.87 2.74 6.64
C GLN A 40 -10.00 1.35 6.01
N SER A 41 -9.25 1.05 4.95
CA SER A 41 -9.28 -0.24 4.25
C SER A 41 -8.58 -1.39 4.99
N VAL A 42 -7.94 -1.13 6.14
CA VAL A 42 -7.06 -2.10 6.82
C VAL A 42 -7.74 -2.91 7.94
N ARG A 43 -9.07 -2.96 8.00
CA ARG A 43 -9.80 -3.59 9.12
C ARG A 43 -9.72 -5.12 9.15
N THR A 44 -9.59 -5.77 7.99
CA THR A 44 -9.51 -7.24 7.86
C THR A 44 -8.34 -7.63 6.96
N LEU A 45 -7.90 -8.89 7.03
CA LEU A 45 -6.84 -9.40 6.17
C LEU A 45 -7.19 -9.29 4.67
N SER A 46 -8.46 -9.51 4.31
CA SER A 46 -8.94 -9.31 2.93
C SER A 46 -8.84 -7.83 2.50
N GLY A 47 -9.29 -6.91 3.36
CA GLY A 47 -9.18 -5.47 3.11
C GLY A 47 -7.73 -5.00 2.97
N MET A 48 -6.82 -5.54 3.80
CA MET A 48 -5.38 -5.28 3.69
C MET A 48 -4.83 -5.76 2.34
N ASN A 49 -5.14 -6.99 1.92
CA ASN A 49 -4.67 -7.54 0.64
C ASN A 49 -5.18 -6.72 -0.56
N GLN A 50 -6.47 -6.32 -0.53
CA GLN A 50 -7.09 -5.48 -1.54
C GLN A 50 -6.41 -4.11 -1.64
N MET A 51 -6.15 -3.48 -0.49
CA MET A 51 -5.45 -2.20 -0.41
C MET A 51 -4.03 -2.31 -0.99
N LEU A 52 -3.27 -3.33 -0.59
CA LEU A 52 -1.91 -3.55 -1.08
C LEU A 52 -1.87 -3.80 -2.60
N ALA A 53 -2.84 -4.52 -3.16
CA ALA A 53 -2.91 -4.75 -4.60
C ALA A 53 -3.09 -3.44 -5.40
N ILE A 54 -3.92 -2.53 -4.89
CA ILE A 54 -4.10 -1.19 -5.50
C ILE A 54 -2.81 -0.39 -5.44
N TYR A 55 -2.14 -0.33 -4.27
CA TYR A 55 -0.87 0.37 -4.16
C TYR A 55 0.21 -0.24 -5.05
N GLN A 56 0.32 -1.56 -5.10
CA GLN A 56 1.26 -2.24 -5.99
C GLN A 56 1.05 -1.81 -7.45
N GLN A 57 -0.21 -1.73 -7.91
CA GLN A 57 -0.52 -1.26 -9.26
C GLN A 57 -0.15 0.21 -9.50
N ILE A 58 -0.41 1.10 -8.53
CA ILE A 58 -0.02 2.52 -8.61
C ILE A 58 1.49 2.67 -8.64
N LEU A 59 2.21 1.94 -7.78
CA LEU A 59 3.66 2.05 -7.68
C LEU A 59 4.36 1.52 -8.94
N THR A 60 3.88 0.41 -9.50
CA THR A 60 4.41 -0.14 -10.76
C THR A 60 4.26 0.84 -11.93
N SER A 61 3.25 1.72 -11.93
CA SER A 61 3.06 2.70 -13.01
C SER A 61 3.91 3.97 -12.87
N LEU A 62 4.57 4.19 -11.72
CA LEU A 62 5.45 5.35 -11.48
C LEU A 62 6.90 5.15 -11.97
N HIS A 63 7.31 3.90 -12.25
CA HIS A 63 8.59 3.53 -12.87
C HIS A 63 9.90 4.05 -12.22
N SER A 64 9.89 4.60 -11.01
CA SER A 64 11.12 4.99 -10.31
C SER A 64 11.77 3.79 -9.60
N ARG A 65 13.12 3.72 -9.58
CA ARG A 65 13.87 2.56 -9.04
C ARG A 65 13.52 2.27 -7.57
N SER A 66 13.36 3.32 -6.77
CA SER A 66 12.98 3.23 -5.35
C SER A 66 11.55 2.71 -5.18
N VAL A 67 10.62 3.16 -6.03
CA VAL A 67 9.22 2.73 -6.00
C VAL A 67 9.03 1.29 -6.48
N VAL A 68 9.81 0.83 -7.45
CA VAL A 68 9.80 -0.57 -7.90
C VAL A 68 10.17 -1.53 -6.76
N GLN A 69 11.16 -1.17 -5.94
CA GLN A 69 11.51 -1.98 -4.76
C GLN A 69 10.36 -2.07 -3.76
N ILE A 70 9.66 -0.95 -3.51
CA ILE A 70 8.48 -0.96 -2.65
C ILE A 70 7.39 -1.85 -3.24
N ALA A 71 7.12 -1.76 -4.55
CA ALA A 71 6.11 -2.60 -5.20
C ALA A 71 6.39 -4.11 -5.06
N ASN A 72 7.66 -4.51 -5.09
CA ASN A 72 8.07 -5.89 -4.82
C ASN A 72 7.89 -6.27 -3.34
N ASP A 73 8.24 -5.37 -2.42
CA ASP A 73 8.02 -5.59 -0.99
C ASP A 73 6.51 -5.73 -0.68
N LEU A 74 5.64 -4.98 -1.38
CA LEU A 74 4.19 -5.14 -1.26
C LEU A 74 3.71 -6.50 -1.79
N ALA A 75 4.34 -7.05 -2.84
CA ALA A 75 4.03 -8.39 -3.33
C ALA A 75 4.32 -9.44 -2.24
N ASN A 76 5.52 -9.39 -1.67
CA ASN A 76 5.95 -10.27 -0.58
C ASN A 76 5.04 -10.13 0.64
N LEU A 77 4.58 -8.91 0.95
CA LEU A 77 3.66 -8.66 2.04
C LEU A 77 2.28 -9.31 1.79
N ARG A 78 1.79 -9.29 0.55
CA ARG A 78 0.54 -9.96 0.18
C ARG A 78 0.67 -11.48 0.31
N ASP A 79 1.80 -12.06 -0.06
CA ASP A 79 2.06 -13.49 0.13
C ASP A 79 2.05 -13.87 1.61
N LEU A 80 2.68 -13.05 2.47
CA LEU A 80 2.62 -13.23 3.92
C LEU A 80 1.19 -13.10 4.48
N LEU A 81 0.37 -12.19 3.94
CA LEU A 81 -1.05 -12.09 4.33
C LEU A 81 -1.83 -13.33 3.93
N HIS A 82 -1.59 -13.88 2.74
CA HIS A 82 -2.21 -15.13 2.31
C HIS A 82 -1.81 -16.29 3.23
N LEU A 83 -0.51 -16.42 3.57
CA LEU A 83 -0.04 -17.42 4.53
C LEU A 83 -0.67 -17.24 5.92
N LEU A 84 -0.77 -16.00 6.41
CA LEU A 84 -1.38 -15.69 7.69
C LEU A 84 -2.87 -16.06 7.72
N ALA A 85 -3.59 -15.81 6.63
CA ALA A 85 -5.00 -16.13 6.50
C ALA A 85 -5.23 -17.64 6.36
N SER A 86 -4.38 -18.34 5.60
CA SER A 86 -4.36 -19.81 5.53
C SER A 86 -4.12 -20.45 6.90
N ALA A 87 -3.23 -19.91 7.72
CA ALA A 87 -3.00 -20.38 9.10
C ALA A 87 -4.23 -20.17 10.02
N LYS A 88 -5.14 -19.27 9.63
CA LYS A 88 -6.45 -19.06 10.29
C LYS A 88 -7.60 -19.86 9.65
N SER A 89 -7.30 -20.80 8.75
CA SER A 89 -8.29 -21.56 7.97
C SER A 89 -9.26 -20.67 7.18
N CYS A 90 -8.72 -19.58 6.64
CA CYS A 90 -9.52 -18.52 6.07
C CYS A 90 -8.88 -17.97 4.78
N PRO A 91 -9.19 -18.55 3.62
CA PRO A 91 -8.58 -18.14 2.36
C PRO A 91 -9.04 -16.74 1.96
N LEU A 92 -8.08 -15.87 1.62
CA LEU A 92 -8.42 -14.53 1.13
C LEU A 92 -8.93 -14.59 -0.31
N PRO A 93 -9.97 -13.81 -0.65
CA PRO A 93 -10.40 -13.67 -2.03
C PRO A 93 -9.27 -13.04 -2.87
N ARG A 94 -9.32 -13.29 -4.18
CA ARG A 94 -8.39 -12.65 -5.12
C ARG A 94 -8.60 -11.14 -5.07
N ALA A 95 -7.58 -10.42 -4.60
CA ALA A 95 -7.56 -8.96 -4.64
C ALA A 95 -7.66 -8.47 -6.09
N ARG A 96 -8.52 -7.48 -6.31
CA ARG A 96 -8.67 -6.79 -7.59
C ARG A 96 -7.82 -5.51 -7.56
N GLY A 97 -7.21 -5.15 -8.68
CA GLY A 97 -6.56 -3.85 -8.80
C GLY A 97 -7.57 -2.70 -8.80
N LEU A 98 -7.11 -1.51 -9.18
CA LEU A 98 -7.98 -0.41 -9.57
C LEU A 98 -8.87 -0.81 -10.72
N GLU A 99 -10.19 -0.67 -10.55
CA GLU A 99 -11.17 -0.94 -11.61
C GLU A 99 -11.02 0.06 -12.78
N ASN A 100 -10.59 1.29 -12.50
CA ASN A 100 -10.44 2.34 -13.51
C ASN A 100 -8.97 2.79 -13.68
N ILE A 101 -8.21 2.00 -14.45
CA ILE A 101 -6.82 2.33 -14.83
C ILE A 101 -6.72 3.63 -15.63
N LYS A 102 -7.79 4.05 -16.33
CA LYS A 102 -7.83 5.30 -17.10
C LYS A 102 -7.64 6.51 -16.18
N SER A 103 -8.35 6.54 -15.05
CA SER A 103 -8.20 7.60 -14.03
C SER A 103 -6.77 7.70 -13.50
N LEU A 104 -6.11 6.56 -13.22
CA LEU A 104 -4.71 6.54 -12.81
C LEU A 104 -3.79 7.15 -13.89
N ARG A 105 -3.97 6.77 -15.16
CA ARG A 105 -3.17 7.32 -16.27
C ARG A 105 -3.37 8.82 -16.45
N ASP A 106 -4.60 9.30 -16.34
CA ASP A 106 -4.92 10.72 -16.53
C ASP A 106 -4.28 11.57 -15.41
N VAL A 107 -4.26 11.08 -14.17
CA VAL A 107 -3.58 11.78 -13.06
C VAL A 107 -2.06 11.70 -13.17
N LEU A 108 -1.51 10.57 -13.58
CA LEU A 108 -0.06 10.45 -13.83
C LEU A 108 0.41 11.40 -14.94
N LYS A 109 -0.39 11.60 -15.99
CA LYS A 109 -0.11 12.60 -17.04
C LYS A 109 -0.10 14.02 -16.50
N ALA A 110 -0.99 14.33 -15.55
CA ALA A 110 -1.05 15.65 -14.95
C ALA A 110 0.17 15.92 -14.06
N SER A 111 0.59 14.96 -13.24
CA SER A 111 1.82 15.07 -12.44
C SER A 111 2.23 13.74 -11.79
N VAL A 112 3.30 13.12 -12.30
CA VAL A 112 3.90 11.90 -11.73
C VAL A 112 4.45 12.13 -10.32
N HIS A 113 5.22 13.22 -10.12
CA HIS A 113 5.89 13.48 -8.84
C HIS A 113 4.90 13.73 -7.70
N SER A 114 3.82 14.49 -7.94
CA SER A 114 2.78 14.69 -6.92
C SER A 114 2.00 13.41 -6.61
N THR A 115 1.77 12.57 -7.63
CA THR A 115 1.12 11.26 -7.44
C THR A 115 1.98 10.33 -6.60
N GLU A 116 3.29 10.28 -6.85
CA GLU A 116 4.26 9.49 -6.07
C GLU A 116 4.25 9.89 -4.60
N VAL A 117 4.40 11.18 -4.31
CA VAL A 117 4.42 11.71 -2.92
C VAL A 117 3.13 11.38 -2.19
N VAL A 118 1.96 11.57 -2.82
CA VAL A 118 0.67 11.26 -2.20
C VAL A 118 0.50 9.75 -1.99
N ALA A 119 0.85 8.93 -2.98
CA ALA A 119 0.76 7.48 -2.89
C ALA A 119 1.63 6.92 -1.76
N LEU A 120 2.91 7.34 -1.68
CA LEU A 120 3.83 6.90 -0.63
C LEU A 120 3.37 7.37 0.75
N SER A 121 2.90 8.61 0.88
CA SER A 121 2.39 9.15 2.15
C SER A 121 1.17 8.38 2.66
N ARG A 122 0.18 8.10 1.79
CA ARG A 122 -1.02 7.33 2.16
C ARG A 122 -0.69 5.86 2.42
N LEU A 123 0.21 5.25 1.64
CA LEU A 123 0.68 3.87 1.86
C LEU A 123 1.31 3.73 3.24
N ARG A 124 2.20 4.65 3.62
CA ARG A 124 2.83 4.66 4.94
C ARG A 124 1.79 4.69 6.07
N ALA A 125 0.79 5.57 5.96
CA ALA A 125 -0.28 5.65 6.95
C ALA A 125 -1.13 4.36 7.02
N ALA A 126 -1.41 3.74 5.87
CA ALA A 126 -2.12 2.47 5.79
C ALA A 126 -1.31 1.32 6.42
N LEU A 127 -0.01 1.23 6.13
CA LEU A 127 0.91 0.24 6.72
C LEU A 127 1.02 0.38 8.25
N GLN A 128 1.06 1.60 8.77
CA GLN A 128 0.96 1.83 10.22
C GLN A 128 -0.38 1.36 10.80
N GLY A 129 -1.47 1.56 10.05
CA GLY A 129 -2.79 1.00 10.39
C GLY A 129 -2.78 -0.52 10.43
N MET A 130 -2.13 -1.17 9.45
CA MET A 130 -2.00 -2.62 9.40
C MET A 130 -1.27 -3.18 10.61
N LEU A 131 -0.14 -2.58 11.03
CA LEU A 131 0.58 -3.01 12.24
C LEU A 131 -0.35 -3.04 13.46
N ARG A 132 -1.07 -1.94 13.70
CA ARG A 132 -2.03 -1.83 14.81
C ARG A 132 -3.14 -2.88 14.74
N GLN A 133 -3.62 -3.19 13.54
CA GLN A 133 -4.68 -4.18 13.35
C GLN A 133 -4.16 -5.59 13.53
N LEU A 134 -2.95 -5.90 13.04
CA LEU A 134 -2.31 -7.21 13.25
C LEU A 134 -2.10 -7.52 14.74
N ASP A 135 -1.78 -6.52 15.56
CA ASP A 135 -1.69 -6.69 17.03
C ASP A 135 -3.05 -7.02 17.67
N ARG A 136 -4.16 -6.65 17.03
CA ARG A 136 -5.53 -6.93 17.48
C ARG A 136 -6.11 -8.23 16.93
N ASN A 137 -5.30 -9.03 16.23
CA ASN A 137 -5.71 -10.29 15.61
C ASN A 137 -6.95 -10.11 14.70
N PRO A 138 -6.81 -9.43 13.55
CA PRO A 138 -7.94 -9.08 12.71
C PRO A 138 -8.53 -10.34 12.07
N GLY A 139 -9.84 -10.29 11.79
CA GLY A 139 -10.49 -11.28 10.96
C GLY A 139 -10.02 -11.22 9.50
N CYS A 140 -10.49 -12.15 8.69
CA CYS A 140 -10.47 -12.01 7.24
C CYS A 140 -11.67 -11.16 6.77
#